data_AF-A0A954QMM6-F1
#
_entry.id   AF-A0A954QMM6-F1
#
_cell.length_a   1.000
_cell.length_b   1.000
_cell.length_c   1.000
_cell.angle_alpha   90.00
_cell.angle_beta   90.00
_cell.angle_gamma   90.00
#
_symmetry.space_group_name_H-M   'P 1'
#
loop_
_entity.id
_entity.type
_entity.pdbx_description
1 polymer ?
#
loop_
_entity_poly.entity_id
_entity_poly.type
_entity_poly.pdbx_seq_one_letter_code
_entity_poly.pdbx_strand_id
1 'polypeptide(L)'
;GQGNVVTVTTGLAKGLTVAISEDNADVTTTQTTSATMTITDNSMVFQIGANQNQTAEIAIDRAHSSSLGIGVANNQFANLSEINVTNASKAQDALAIIDAAVDDITNLRGSLGAFQQNTLESTANNLKATLENTVNAESVIRDTDFAEEIANFTKNQVLMQAGTSVLGNANQIPQLVLSLLQ
;
A
#
# COMPACT_ATOMS: atom_id res chain seq x y z
N GLY A 1 28.85 -17.24 -34.69
CA GLY A 1 29.00 -17.69 -33.30
C GLY A 1 28.15 -16.78 -32.46
N GLN A 2 27.13 -17.32 -31.81
CA GLN A 2 26.29 -16.54 -30.91
C GLN A 2 27.14 -16.24 -29.68
N GLY A 3 27.47 -14.97 -29.45
CA GLY A 3 28.29 -14.56 -28.30
C GLY A 3 27.60 -14.90 -26.97
N ASN A 4 28.38 -14.90 -25.89
CA ASN A 4 27.85 -15.04 -24.54
C ASN A 4 27.02 -13.79 -24.21
N VAL A 5 25.75 -13.97 -23.89
CA VAL A 5 24.86 -12.90 -23.43
C VAL A 5 24.61 -13.11 -21.94
N VAL A 6 25.01 -12.13 -21.13
CA VAL A 6 24.61 -12.06 -19.72
C VAL A 6 23.29 -11.28 -19.67
N THR A 7 22.18 -11.98 -19.49
CA THR A 7 20.86 -11.34 -19.30
C THR A 7 20.60 -11.20 -17.81
N VAL A 8 20.65 -9.97 -17.32
CA VAL A 8 20.22 -9.62 -15.96
C VAL A 8 18.81 -9.06 -16.04
N THR A 9 17.81 -9.80 -15.56
CA THR A 9 16.45 -9.30 -15.40
C THR A 9 16.27 -8.89 -13.95
N THR A 10 16.53 -7.63 -13.63
CA THR A 10 16.32 -7.09 -12.29
C THR A 10 14.90 -6.53 -12.16
N GLY A 11 14.17 -6.98 -11.14
CA GLY A 11 12.98 -6.27 -10.61
C GLY A 11 13.38 -5.08 -9.74
N LEU A 12 12.66 -4.80 -8.66
CA LEU A 12 12.96 -3.70 -7.72
C LEU A 12 14.15 -4.00 -6.77
N ALA A 13 15.02 -4.94 -7.16
CA ALA A 13 16.12 -5.40 -6.33
C ALA A 13 17.05 -4.24 -5.89
N LYS A 14 17.11 -4.01 -4.59
CA LYS A 14 18.06 -3.12 -3.91
C LYS A 14 19.15 -3.98 -3.27
N GLY A 15 20.42 -3.57 -3.37
CA GLY A 15 21.56 -4.29 -2.77
C GLY A 15 22.33 -5.23 -3.68
N LEU A 16 22.09 -5.21 -4.99
CA LEU A 16 22.91 -6.00 -5.92
C LEU A 16 24.24 -5.28 -6.19
N THR A 17 25.28 -5.66 -5.46
CA THR A 17 26.66 -5.29 -5.78
C THR A 17 27.32 -6.46 -6.52
N VAL A 18 27.45 -6.35 -7.85
CA VAL A 18 28.29 -7.26 -8.64
C VAL A 18 29.69 -6.63 -8.73
N ALA A 19 30.56 -7.01 -7.80
CA ALA A 19 31.97 -6.64 -7.86
C ALA A 19 32.75 -7.75 -8.58
N ILE A 20 33.25 -7.45 -9.77
CA ILE A 20 34.34 -8.20 -10.40
C ILE A 20 35.60 -7.37 -10.12
N SER A 21 36.31 -7.66 -9.04
CA SER A 21 37.58 -6.98 -8.73
C SER A 21 38.75 -7.86 -9.15
N GLU A 22 39.69 -7.30 -9.89
CA GLU A 22 41.00 -7.93 -10.13
C GLU A 22 42.07 -7.21 -9.30
N ASP A 23 42.87 -7.98 -8.57
CA ASP A 23 44.23 -7.59 -8.17
C ASP A 23 45.18 -8.17 -9.24
N ASN A 24 45.44 -7.42 -10.31
CA ASN A 24 46.47 -7.72 -11.32
C ASN A 24 46.55 -9.16 -11.89
N ALA A 25 45.42 -9.83 -12.08
CA ALA A 25 45.35 -11.06 -12.89
C ALA A 25 43.93 -11.21 -13.44
N ASP A 26 43.84 -11.35 -14.77
CA ASP A 26 42.61 -11.76 -15.47
C ASP A 26 41.90 -12.87 -14.69
N VAL A 27 40.74 -12.57 -14.11
CA VAL A 27 39.90 -13.59 -13.45
C VAL A 27 39.17 -14.36 -14.54
N THR A 28 39.92 -15.26 -15.18
CA THR A 28 39.35 -16.28 -16.06
C THR A 28 38.80 -17.41 -15.19
N THR A 29 37.57 -17.24 -14.69
CA THR A 29 36.82 -18.37 -14.12
C THR A 29 36.27 -19.24 -15.26
N THR A 30 37.07 -20.21 -15.70
CA THR A 30 36.59 -21.25 -16.63
C THR A 30 35.63 -22.18 -15.90
N GLN A 31 34.33 -21.87 -15.92
CA GLN A 31 33.29 -22.80 -15.50
C GLN A 31 32.83 -23.60 -16.73
N THR A 32 33.11 -24.90 -16.76
CA THR A 32 32.89 -25.81 -17.89
C THR A 32 31.42 -26.25 -18.06
N THR A 33 30.50 -25.68 -17.29
CA THR A 33 29.07 -25.99 -17.28
C THR A 33 28.27 -24.70 -17.07
N SER A 34 27.08 -24.59 -17.66
CA SER A 34 26.21 -23.41 -17.60
C SER A 34 26.05 -22.86 -16.17
N ALA A 35 26.66 -21.70 -15.90
CA ALA A 35 26.48 -20.96 -14.65
C ALA A 35 25.31 -19.99 -14.81
N THR A 36 24.21 -20.23 -14.10
CA THR A 36 23.08 -19.31 -14.03
C THR A 36 23.19 -18.46 -12.75
N MET A 37 23.30 -17.14 -12.90
CA MET A 37 23.15 -16.20 -11.79
C MET A 37 21.67 -15.84 -11.66
N THR A 38 21.00 -16.36 -10.64
CA THR A 38 19.59 -16.04 -10.35
C THR A 38 19.53 -14.93 -9.31
N ILE A 39 19.04 -13.75 -9.72
CA ILE A 39 18.69 -12.68 -8.79
C ILE A 39 17.21 -12.87 -8.45
N THR A 40 16.94 -13.26 -7.20
CA THR A 40 15.57 -13.37 -6.70
C THR A 40 15.14 -12.02 -6.16
N ASP A 41 14.10 -11.44 -6.75
CA ASP A 41 13.43 -10.29 -6.17
C ASP A 41 12.65 -10.74 -4.93
N ASN A 42 13.14 -10.34 -3.76
CA ASN A 42 12.49 -10.62 -2.47
C ASN A 42 11.76 -9.37 -1.95
N SER A 43 11.25 -8.54 -2.86
CA SER A 43 10.40 -7.41 -2.52
C SER A 43 9.15 -7.86 -1.78
N MET A 44 8.76 -7.09 -0.78
CA MET A 44 7.49 -7.26 -0.10
C MET A 44 6.41 -6.55 -0.89
N VAL A 45 5.30 -7.26 -1.12
CA VAL A 45 4.14 -6.74 -1.84
C VAL A 45 3.05 -6.40 -0.83
N PHE A 46 2.57 -5.16 -0.87
CA PHE A 46 1.49 -4.66 -0.02
C PHE A 46 0.24 -4.40 -0.86
N GLN A 47 -0.91 -4.90 -0.42
CA GLN A 47 -2.19 -4.52 -0.98
C GLN A 47 -2.59 -3.15 -0.44
N ILE A 48 -2.68 -2.15 -1.31
CA ILE A 48 -2.97 -0.76 -0.93
C ILE A 48 -4.37 -0.30 -1.35
N GLY A 49 -5.17 -1.16 -2.00
CA GLY A 49 -6.52 -0.80 -2.43
C GLY A 49 -7.51 -1.96 -2.37
N ALA A 50 -8.78 -1.66 -2.66
CA ALA A 50 -9.88 -2.60 -2.56
C ALA A 50 -9.96 -3.59 -3.74
N ASN A 51 -9.34 -3.26 -4.88
CA ASN A 51 -9.43 -4.04 -6.12
C ASN A 51 -8.15 -4.84 -6.40
N GLN A 52 -8.27 -5.87 -7.26
CA GLN A 52 -7.10 -6.62 -7.73
C GLN A 52 -6.08 -5.70 -8.41
N ASN A 53 -4.80 -6.04 -8.26
CA ASN A 53 -3.65 -5.33 -8.80
C ASN A 53 -3.41 -3.91 -8.24
N GLN A 54 -4.07 -3.54 -7.14
CA GLN A 54 -3.75 -2.32 -6.39
C GLN A 54 -2.70 -2.62 -5.32
N THR A 55 -1.47 -2.88 -5.79
CA THR A 55 -0.34 -3.25 -4.93
C THR A 55 0.76 -2.21 -4.99
N ALA A 56 1.51 -2.12 -3.89
CA ALA A 56 2.77 -1.37 -3.80
C ALA A 56 3.86 -2.31 -3.32
N GLU A 57 5.05 -2.16 -3.89
CA GLU A 57 6.18 -3.06 -3.64
C GLU A 57 7.34 -2.30 -3.02
N ILE A 58 8.03 -2.94 -2.08
CA ILE A 58 9.27 -2.42 -1.50
C ILE A 58 10.27 -3.55 -1.27
N ALA A 59 11.48 -3.36 -1.81
CA ALA A 59 12.63 -4.19 -1.50
C ALA A 59 13.30 -3.71 -0.21
N ILE A 60 13.57 -4.64 0.70
CA ILE A 60 14.41 -4.41 1.88
C ILE A 60 15.74 -5.11 1.64
N ASP A 61 16.81 -4.33 1.73
CA ASP A 61 18.16 -4.86 1.61
C ASP A 61 18.57 -5.67 2.86
N ARG A 62 19.63 -6.47 2.75
CA ARG A 62 20.13 -7.32 3.82
C ARG A 62 20.70 -6.46 4.96
N ALA A 63 20.10 -6.55 6.15
CA ALA A 63 20.54 -5.82 7.34
C ALA A 63 21.40 -6.65 8.31
N HIS A 64 21.98 -7.77 7.85
CA HIS A 64 22.90 -8.57 8.68
C HIS A 64 24.26 -7.87 8.80
N SER A 65 24.98 -8.07 9.90
CA SER A 65 26.32 -7.50 10.11
C SER A 65 27.32 -7.87 9.01
N SER A 66 27.17 -9.02 8.36
CA SER A 66 28.00 -9.40 7.22
C SER A 66 27.65 -8.71 5.90
N SER A 67 26.52 -8.00 5.84
CA SER A 67 26.00 -7.30 4.66
C SER A 67 26.04 -5.78 4.80
N LEU A 68 26.54 -5.25 5.92
CA LEU A 68 26.60 -3.81 6.23
C LEU A 68 28.05 -3.31 6.26
N GLY A 69 28.24 -2.05 5.85
CA GLY A 69 29.56 -1.41 5.86
C GLY A 69 30.53 -2.01 4.84
N ILE A 70 30.01 -2.48 3.71
CA ILE A 70 30.80 -3.10 2.64
C ILE A 70 31.38 -2.01 1.72
N GLY A 71 32.59 -2.22 1.20
CA GLY A 71 33.16 -1.36 0.15
C GLY A 71 33.84 -0.09 0.67
N VAL A 72 34.16 -0.04 1.96
CA VAL A 72 34.97 1.05 2.53
C VAL A 72 36.41 0.94 2.02
N ALA A 73 36.86 1.93 1.25
CA ALA A 73 38.20 1.95 0.67
C ALA A 73 39.30 2.07 1.74
N ASN A 74 40.44 1.42 1.50
CA ASN A 74 41.60 1.41 2.41
C ASN A 74 41.30 0.84 3.82
N ASN A 75 40.37 -0.11 3.91
CA ASN A 75 40.01 -0.76 5.17
C ASN A 75 40.52 -2.20 5.24
N GLN A 76 40.90 -2.64 6.44
CA GLN A 76 41.34 -4.03 6.69
C GLN A 76 40.17 -5.02 6.83
N PHE A 77 38.94 -4.55 6.98
CA PHE A 77 37.74 -5.38 7.18
C PHE A 77 36.82 -5.31 5.97
N ALA A 78 36.18 -6.43 5.62
CA ALA A 78 35.23 -6.46 4.50
C ALA A 78 33.82 -5.99 4.88
N ASN A 79 33.44 -6.12 6.16
CA ASN A 79 32.09 -5.87 6.65
C ASN A 79 32.07 -5.66 8.18
N LEU A 80 30.91 -5.26 8.71
CA LEU A 80 30.70 -5.02 10.15
C LEU A 80 30.91 -6.28 11.03
N SER A 81 30.74 -7.49 10.50
CA SER A 81 30.92 -8.72 11.28
C SER A 81 32.38 -9.08 11.56
N GLU A 82 33.32 -8.53 10.79
CA GLU A 82 34.75 -8.87 10.85
C GLU A 82 35.58 -7.87 11.66
N ILE A 83 34.95 -6.79 12.15
CA ILE A 83 35.65 -5.73 12.85
C ILE A 83 36.40 -6.25 14.07
N ASN A 84 37.58 -5.69 14.29
CA ASN A 84 38.43 -6.06 15.41
C ASN A 84 39.11 -4.80 15.96
N VAL A 85 39.00 -4.57 17.27
CA VAL A 85 39.49 -3.35 17.93
C VAL A 85 40.74 -3.58 18.79
N THR A 86 41.49 -4.67 18.56
CA THR A 86 42.66 -5.01 19.40
C THR A 86 43.88 -4.11 19.18
N ASN A 87 43.88 -3.26 18.15
CA ASN A 87 44.99 -2.34 17.84
C ASN A 87 44.40 -0.96 17.46
N ALA A 88 45.12 0.13 17.78
CA ALA A 88 44.73 1.49 17.46
C ALA A 88 44.48 1.73 15.95
N SER A 89 45.27 1.12 15.06
CA SER A 89 45.02 1.22 13.61
C SER A 89 43.74 0.47 13.22
N LYS A 90 43.56 -0.75 13.73
CA LYS A 90 42.35 -1.53 13.48
C LYS A 90 41.10 -0.87 14.06
N ALA A 91 41.22 -0.14 15.17
CA ALA A 91 40.12 0.62 15.74
C ALA A 91 39.67 1.79 14.83
N GLN A 92 40.61 2.47 14.16
CA GLN A 92 40.26 3.51 13.18
C GLN A 92 39.55 2.93 11.96
N ASP A 93 40.04 1.81 11.45
CA ASP A 93 39.39 1.11 10.34
C ASP A 93 38.00 0.59 10.73
N ALA A 94 37.84 0.07 11.95
CA ALA A 94 36.55 -0.36 12.47
C ALA A 94 35.54 0.81 12.56
N LEU A 95 35.99 2.01 12.96
CA LEU A 95 35.12 3.20 12.98
C LEU A 95 34.59 3.52 11.57
N ALA A 96 35.44 3.49 10.55
CA ALA A 96 35.01 3.75 9.18
C ALA A 96 33.96 2.73 8.67
N ILE A 97 34.10 1.45 9.03
CA ILE A 97 33.10 0.41 8.71
C ILE A 97 31.80 0.66 9.46
N ILE A 98 31.88 1.05 10.74
CA ILE A 98 30.70 1.36 11.56
C ILE A 98 29.95 2.56 10.97
N ASP A 99 30.65 3.63 10.59
CA ASP A 99 30.02 4.81 9.99
C ASP A 99 29.30 4.44 8.68
N ALA A 100 29.95 3.66 7.81
CA ALA A 100 29.32 3.17 6.59
C ALA A 100 28.08 2.28 6.88
N ALA A 101 28.18 1.38 7.86
CA ALA A 101 27.05 0.54 8.27
C ALA A 101 25.88 1.36 8.86
N VAL A 102 26.18 2.44 9.59
CA VAL A 102 25.18 3.38 10.10
C VAL A 102 24.50 4.12 8.96
N ASP A 103 25.24 4.56 7.95
CA ASP A 103 24.69 5.19 6.76
C ASP A 103 23.79 4.23 5.97
N ASP A 104 24.20 2.97 5.80
CA ASP A 104 23.40 1.92 5.15
C ASP A 104 22.04 1.77 5.85
N ILE A 105 22.03 1.65 7.18
CA ILE A 105 20.80 1.54 7.98
C ILE A 105 19.98 2.82 7.94
N THR A 106 20.62 3.98 7.97
CA THR A 106 19.94 5.27 7.91
C THR A 106 19.24 5.46 6.56
N ASN A 107 19.89 5.09 5.47
CA ASN A 107 19.32 5.10 4.13
C ASN A 107 18.17 4.10 3.99
N LEU A 108 18.30 2.90 4.56
CA LEU A 108 17.22 1.92 4.61
C LEU A 108 16.01 2.48 5.36
N ARG A 109 16.21 3.05 6.55
CA ARG A 109 15.14 3.68 7.34
C ARG A 109 14.49 4.85 6.61
N GLY A 110 15.28 5.67 5.92
CA GLY A 110 14.77 6.78 5.10
C GLY A 110 13.90 6.27 3.96
N SER A 111 14.32 5.21 3.27
CA SER A 111 13.55 4.59 2.18
C SER A 111 12.25 3.97 2.67
N LEU A 112 12.28 3.25 3.80
CA LEU A 112 11.08 2.70 4.44
C LEU A 112 10.11 3.80 4.88
N GLY A 113 10.62 4.87 5.50
CA GLY A 113 9.81 6.01 5.93
C GLY A 113 9.16 6.74 4.75
N ALA A 114 9.91 6.95 3.67
CA ALA A 114 9.38 7.55 2.45
C ALA A 114 8.26 6.70 1.82
N PHE A 115 8.44 5.37 1.75
CA PHE A 115 7.40 4.47 1.25
C PHE A 115 6.15 4.47 2.14
N GLN A 116 6.33 4.41 3.46
CA GLN A 116 5.23 4.48 4.41
C GLN A 116 4.43 5.77 4.25
N GLN A 117 5.10 6.93 4.24
CA GLN A 117 4.44 8.23 4.15
C GLN A 117 3.78 8.46 2.79
N ASN A 118 4.54 8.28 1.70
CA ASN A 118 4.10 8.68 0.36
C ASN A 118 3.12 7.68 -0.24
N THR A 119 3.24 6.40 0.12
CA THR A 119 2.42 5.34 -0.47
C THR A 119 1.35 4.88 0.49
N LEU A 120 1.72 4.34 1.65
CA LEU A 120 0.72 3.75 2.55
C LEU A 120 -0.20 4.81 3.18
N GLU A 121 0.36 5.87 3.76
CA GLU A 121 -0.42 6.90 4.44
C GLU A 121 -1.23 7.76 3.46
N SER A 122 -0.62 8.17 2.34
CA SER A 122 -1.34 8.88 1.27
C SER A 122 -2.52 8.06 0.74
N THR A 123 -2.31 6.76 0.49
CA THR A 123 -3.39 5.88 0.01
C THR A 123 -4.45 5.67 1.09
N ALA A 124 -4.06 5.47 2.35
CA ALA A 124 -5.00 5.34 3.45
C ALA A 124 -5.88 6.59 3.61
N ASN A 125 -5.28 7.78 3.52
CA ASN A 125 -6.00 9.05 3.57
C ASN A 125 -6.97 9.20 2.39
N ASN A 126 -6.54 8.83 1.19
CA ASN A 126 -7.40 8.84 0.00
C ASN A 126 -8.58 7.86 0.12
N LEU A 127 -8.33 6.64 0.59
CA LEU A 127 -9.36 5.63 0.83
C LEU A 127 -10.35 6.09 1.91
N LYS A 128 -9.87 6.74 2.97
CA LYS A 128 -10.73 7.29 4.02
C LYS A 128 -11.65 8.38 3.48
N ALA A 129 -11.12 9.32 2.69
CA ALA A 129 -11.93 10.36 2.05
C ALA A 129 -12.94 9.77 1.06
N THR A 130 -12.54 8.76 0.29
CA THR A 130 -13.43 8.05 -0.64
C THR A 130 -14.54 7.31 0.11
N LEU A 131 -14.21 6.67 1.23
CA LEU A 131 -15.18 6.00 2.09
C LEU A 131 -16.19 7.00 2.65
N GLU A 132 -15.73 8.13 3.19
CA GLU A 132 -16.60 9.20 3.69
C GLU A 132 -17.56 9.72 2.62
N ASN A 133 -17.04 10.01 1.41
CA ASN A 133 -17.86 10.44 0.28
C ASN A 133 -18.88 9.37 -0.13
N THR A 134 -18.50 8.10 -0.12
CA THR A 134 -19.39 6.99 -0.48
C THR A 134 -20.49 6.81 0.55
N VAL A 135 -20.17 6.87 1.84
CA VAL A 135 -21.14 6.80 2.94
C VAL A 135 -22.09 7.99 2.90
N ASN A 136 -21.61 9.20 2.61
CA ASN A 136 -22.45 10.38 2.45
C ASN A 136 -23.40 10.24 1.25
N ALA A 137 -22.90 9.77 0.11
CA ALA A 137 -23.73 9.50 -1.06
C ALA A 137 -24.79 8.43 -0.77
N GLU A 138 -24.42 7.37 -0.07
CA GLU A 138 -25.33 6.32 0.37
C GLU A 138 -26.40 6.85 1.33
N SER A 139 -26.03 7.72 2.28
CA SER A 139 -26.98 8.37 3.19
C SER A 139 -27.98 9.22 2.42
N VAL A 140 -27.53 10.05 1.48
CA VAL A 140 -28.41 10.89 0.65
C VAL A 140 -29.40 10.04 -0.14
N ILE A 141 -28.95 8.93 -0.73
CA ILE A 141 -29.82 8.01 -1.47
C ILE A 141 -30.85 7.38 -0.52
N ARG A 142 -30.40 6.79 0.60
CA ARG A 142 -31.32 6.17 1.59
C ARG A 142 -32.31 7.16 2.18
N ASP A 143 -31.87 8.36 2.53
CA ASP A 143 -32.72 9.38 3.13
C ASP A 143 -33.73 9.94 2.11
N THR A 144 -33.34 10.07 0.85
CA THR A 144 -34.25 10.50 -0.24
C THR A 144 -35.32 9.44 -0.50
N ASP A 145 -34.91 8.17 -0.65
CA ASP A 145 -35.82 7.06 -0.88
C ASP A 145 -36.79 6.90 0.30
N PHE A 146 -36.31 7.07 1.54
CA PHE A 146 -37.15 7.04 2.73
C PHE A 146 -38.12 8.23 2.79
N ALA A 147 -37.67 9.44 2.47
CA ALA A 147 -38.53 10.62 2.45
C ALA A 147 -39.65 10.49 1.40
N GLU A 148 -39.34 9.95 0.22
CA GLU A 148 -40.33 9.69 -0.83
C GLU A 148 -41.38 8.65 -0.38
N GLU A 149 -40.94 7.54 0.21
CA GLU A 149 -41.84 6.50 0.71
C GLU A 149 -42.72 7.01 1.85
N ILE A 150 -42.18 7.79 2.78
CA ILE A 150 -42.95 8.40 3.87
C ILE A 150 -43.94 9.45 3.34
N ALA A 151 -43.57 10.23 2.32
CA ALA A 151 -44.48 11.17 1.68
C ALA A 151 -45.65 10.43 0.99
N ASN A 152 -45.35 9.34 0.28
CA ASN A 152 -46.36 8.49 -0.34
C ASN A 152 -47.26 7.79 0.69
N PHE A 153 -46.67 7.23 1.75
CA PHE A 153 -47.39 6.63 2.87
C PHE A 153 -48.32 7.65 3.55
N THR A 154 -47.82 8.84 3.86
CA THR A 154 -48.60 9.93 4.48
C THR A 154 -49.72 10.40 3.55
N LYS A 155 -49.44 10.58 2.25
CA LYS A 155 -50.46 10.92 1.25
C LYS A 155 -51.55 9.85 1.19
N ASN A 156 -51.18 8.58 1.16
CA ASN A 156 -52.13 7.47 1.16
C ASN A 156 -52.96 7.44 2.45
N GLN A 157 -52.35 7.69 3.61
CA GLN A 157 -53.05 7.74 4.88
C GLN A 157 -54.03 8.91 4.96
N VAL A 158 -53.63 10.10 4.49
CA VAL A 158 -54.52 11.26 4.35
C VAL A 158 -55.66 10.98 3.37
N LEU A 159 -55.38 10.35 2.22
CA LEU A 159 -56.41 9.95 1.26
C LEU A 159 -57.39 8.93 1.85
N MET A 160 -56.93 7.95 2.62
CA MET A 160 -57.81 7.01 3.32
C MET A 160 -58.69 7.73 4.35
N GLN A 161 -58.11 8.62 5.16
CA GLN A 161 -58.86 9.37 6.17
C GLN A 161 -59.86 10.36 5.53
N ALA A 162 -59.47 11.04 4.46
CA ALA A 162 -60.34 11.88 3.65
C ALA A 162 -61.44 11.05 2.98
N GLY A 163 -61.12 9.90 2.41
CA GLY A 163 -62.09 8.96 1.84
C GLY A 163 -63.15 8.54 2.86
N THR A 164 -62.73 8.17 4.08
CA THR A 164 -63.68 7.83 5.16
C THR A 164 -64.52 9.02 5.61
N SER A 165 -63.95 10.22 5.69
CA SER A 165 -64.67 11.44 6.09
C SER A 165 -65.63 11.93 5.01
N VAL A 166 -65.25 11.82 3.74
CA VAL A 166 -66.09 12.15 2.58
C VAL A 166 -67.21 11.13 2.44
N LEU A 167 -66.95 9.83 2.59
CA LEU A 167 -67.99 8.79 2.63
C LEU A 167 -68.94 8.99 3.82
N GLY A 168 -68.42 9.37 4.99
CA GLY A 168 -69.23 9.68 6.18
C GLY A 168 -70.12 10.91 6.00
N ASN A 169 -69.63 11.96 5.33
CA ASN A 169 -70.43 13.15 4.98
C ASN A 169 -71.41 12.87 3.84
N ALA A 170 -71.00 12.13 2.81
CA ALA A 170 -71.84 11.75 1.68
C ALA A 170 -72.99 10.81 2.07
N ASN A 171 -72.88 10.05 3.16
CA ASN A 171 -73.99 9.27 3.73
C ASN A 171 -74.99 10.11 4.56
N GLN A 172 -74.55 11.24 5.13
CA GLN A 172 -75.42 12.12 5.92
C GLN A 172 -76.26 13.06 5.04
N ILE A 173 -75.74 13.47 3.87
CA ILE A 173 -76.46 14.34 2.93
C ILE A 173 -77.80 13.72 2.45
N PRO A 174 -77.88 12.43 2.03
CA PRO A 174 -79.13 11.78 1.67
C PRO A 174 -80.15 11.70 2.81
N GLN A 175 -79.69 11.50 4.06
CA GLN A 175 -80.59 11.46 5.23
C GLN A 175 -81.23 12.83 5.52
N LEU A 176 -80.48 13.92 5.34
CA LEU A 176 -81.00 15.28 5.45
C LEU A 176 -82.04 15.60 4.35
N VAL A 177 -81.82 15.11 3.14
CA VAL A 177 -82.80 15.29 2.04
C VAL A 177 -84.08 14.48 2.31
N LEU A 178 -83.97 13.28 2.88
CA LEU A 178 -85.14 12.48 3.26
C LEU A 178 -85.96 13.12 4.41
N SER A 179 -85.31 13.91 5.28
CA SER A 179 -85.97 14.72 6.31
C SER A 179 -86.69 15.95 5.75
N LEU A 180 -86.34 16.42 4.55
CA LEU A 180 -86.99 17.56 3.88
C LEU A 180 -88.15 17.13 2.96
N LEU A 181 -88.35 15.82 2.76
CA LEU A 181 -89.41 15.22 1.95
C LEU A 181 -90.50 14.53 2.79
N GLN A 182 -90.42 14.60 4.13
CA GLN A 182 -91.48 14.24 5.08
C GLN A 182 -92.10 15.52 5.65
#